data_AF-A0A2N0MAF4-F1
#
_entry.id   AF-A0A2N0MAF4-F1
#
_cell.length_a   1.000
_cell.length_b   1.000
_cell.length_c   1.000
_cell.angle_alpha   90.00
_cell.angle_beta   90.00
_cell.angle_gamma   90.00
#
_symmetry.space_group_name_H-M   'P 1'
#
loop_
_entity.id
_entity.type
_entity.pdbx_description
1 polymer ?
#
loop_
_entity_poly.entity_id
_entity_poly.type
_entity_poly.pdbx_seq_one_letter_code
_entity_poly.pdbx_strand_id
1 'polypeptide(L)'
;MDKEQRDRVMTSLSTEERNSFRQLIARTQQERKASSSELFTARDVLESQKEGLAPQLQAAIDAVIARDELGPAAGQPPPDFNLKLLGSEERVRLSSFRGKRPVALIFGSYT
;
A
#
# COMPACT_ATOMS: atom_id res chain seq x y z
N MET A 1 0.01 12.91 1.81
CA MET A 1 -0.35 12.83 3.23
C MET A 1 0.77 12.11 3.96
N ASP A 2 1.34 12.70 5.02
CA ASP A 2 2.50 12.13 5.72
C ASP A 2 2.11 10.96 6.65
N LYS A 3 3.06 10.10 7.00
CA LYS A 3 2.85 8.90 7.84
C LYS A 3 2.17 9.25 9.16
N GLU A 4 2.67 10.26 9.87
CA GLU A 4 2.13 10.68 11.17
C GLU A 4 0.66 11.10 11.08
N GLN A 5 0.30 11.79 10.00
CA GLN A 5 -1.06 12.25 9.78
C GLN A 5 -2.01 11.06 9.55
N ARG A 6 -1.53 10.00 8.88
CA ARG A 6 -2.31 8.76 8.67
C ARG A 6 -2.52 8.00 9.96
N ASP A 7 -1.45 7.85 10.76
CA ASP A 7 -1.51 7.14 12.03
C ASP A 7 -2.49 7.84 13.00
N ARG A 8 -2.53 9.17 12.98
CA ARG A 8 -3.53 9.95 13.73
C ARG A 8 -4.97 9.70 13.27
N VAL A 9 -5.21 9.68 11.95
CA VAL A 9 -6.55 9.39 11.39
C VAL A 9 -6.99 7.97 11.77
N MET A 10 -6.09 6.97 11.68
CA MET A 10 -6.42 5.59 12.03
C MET A 10 -6.69 5.38 13.52
N THR A 11 -5.98 6.11 14.37
CA THR A 11 -6.18 6.06 15.83
C THR A 11 -7.43 6.82 16.27
N SER A 12 -7.89 7.84 15.53
CA SER A 12 -9.09 8.61 15.87
C SER A 12 -10.42 7.93 15.53
N LEU A 13 -10.43 6.86 14.73
CA LEU A 13 -11.67 6.16 14.35
C LEU A 13 -12.33 5.45 15.55
N SER A 14 -13.65 5.51 15.63
CA SER A 14 -14.44 4.72 16.59
C SER A 14 -14.36 3.21 16.28
N THR A 15 -14.84 2.37 17.20
CA THR A 15 -14.87 0.92 16.97
C THR A 15 -15.77 0.54 15.79
N GLU A 16 -16.93 1.19 15.68
CA GLU A 16 -17.87 1.02 14.56
C GLU A 16 -17.24 1.49 13.25
N GLU A 17 -16.60 2.65 13.24
CA GLU A 17 -15.93 3.20 12.05
C GLU A 17 -14.77 2.31 11.58
N ARG A 18 -13.97 1.77 12.51
CA ARG A 18 -12.90 0.81 12.18
C ARG A 18 -13.46 -0.50 11.60
N ASN A 19 -14.59 -0.98 12.09
CA ASN A 19 -15.22 -2.20 11.59
C ASN A 19 -15.77 -1.99 10.17
N SER A 20 -16.49 -0.89 9.95
CA SER A 20 -16.98 -0.50 8.62
C SER A 20 -15.82 -0.34 7.63
N PHE A 21 -14.75 0.33 8.05
CA PHE A 21 -13.53 0.47 7.25
C PHE A 21 -12.91 -0.90 6.89
N ARG A 22 -12.75 -1.81 7.85
CA ARG A 22 -12.18 -3.15 7.59
C ARG A 22 -13.02 -3.95 6.61
N GLN A 23 -14.35 -3.91 6.73
CA GLN A 23 -15.25 -4.58 5.81
C GLN A 23 -15.13 -4.02 4.38
N LEU A 24 -15.05 -2.70 4.27
CA LEU A 24 -14.90 -1.98 3.00
C LEU A 24 -13.60 -2.36 2.28
N ILE A 25 -12.48 -2.40 3.02
CA ILE A 25 -11.19 -2.84 2.49
C ILE A 25 -11.19 -4.33 2.10
N ALA A 26 -11.78 -5.20 2.92
CA ALA A 26 -11.86 -6.63 2.63
C ALA A 26 -12.67 -6.91 1.36
N ARG A 27 -13.81 -6.22 1.21
CA ARG A 27 -14.66 -6.30 0.01
C ARG A 27 -13.91 -5.85 -1.24
N THR A 28 -13.23 -4.70 -1.17
CA THR A 28 -12.42 -4.17 -2.27
C THR A 28 -11.34 -5.16 -2.71
N GLN A 29 -10.66 -5.82 -1.77
CA GLN A 29 -9.68 -6.86 -2.11
C GLN A 29 -10.30 -8.09 -2.77
N GLN A 30 -11.50 -8.49 -2.34
CA GLN A 30 -12.21 -9.64 -2.91
C GLN A 30 -12.68 -9.34 -4.34
N GLU A 31 -13.22 -8.15 -4.59
CA GLU A 31 -13.63 -7.68 -5.92
C GLU A 31 -12.44 -7.59 -6.88
N ARG A 32 -11.27 -7.11 -6.40
CA ARG A 32 -10.01 -7.12 -7.17
C ARG A 32 -9.51 -8.53 -7.49
N LYS A 33 -9.62 -9.49 -6.57
CA LYS A 33 -9.21 -10.89 -6.85
C LYS A 33 -10.11 -11.56 -7.87
N ALA A 34 -11.40 -11.23 -7.87
CA ALA A 34 -12.36 -11.76 -8.84
C ALA A 34 -12.22 -11.10 -10.22
N SER A 35 -11.79 -9.83 -10.25
CA SER A 35 -11.62 -9.06 -11.48
C SER A 35 -10.15 -9.08 -11.91
N SER A 36 -9.77 -9.96 -12.83
CA SER A 36 -8.38 -10.06 -13.34
C SER A 36 -7.94 -8.88 -14.23
N SER A 37 -8.65 -7.75 -14.18
CA SER A 37 -8.40 -6.59 -15.03
C SER A 37 -7.43 -5.63 -14.34
N GLU A 38 -6.28 -5.39 -14.96
CA GLU A 38 -5.22 -4.47 -14.51
C GLU A 38 -5.67 -2.99 -14.39
N LEU A 39 -6.88 -2.66 -14.85
CA LEU A 39 -7.40 -1.29 -14.90
C LEU A 39 -8.25 -0.87 -13.68
N PHE A 40 -8.52 -1.75 -12.71
CA PHE A 40 -9.34 -1.43 -11.54
C PHE A 40 -8.46 -0.98 -10.36
N THR A 41 -8.17 0.32 -10.26
CA THR A 41 -7.31 0.86 -9.20
C THR A 41 -8.07 0.95 -7.86
N ALA A 42 -7.35 1.00 -6.72
CA ALA A 42 -7.99 1.05 -5.39
C ALA A 42 -8.76 2.34 -5.26
N ARG A 43 -8.24 3.37 -5.92
CA ARG A 43 -8.86 4.67 -6.08
C ARG A 43 -10.24 4.54 -6.70
N ASP A 44 -10.37 3.89 -7.85
CA ASP A 44 -11.67 3.76 -8.54
C ASP A 44 -12.74 3.09 -7.66
N VAL A 45 -12.37 2.04 -6.93
CA VAL A 45 -13.30 1.34 -6.03
C VAL A 45 -13.63 2.18 -4.80
N LEU A 46 -12.61 2.74 -4.15
CA LEU A 46 -12.77 3.41 -2.86
C LEU A 46 -13.34 4.83 -2.98
N GLU A 47 -13.07 5.54 -4.09
CA GLU A 47 -13.67 6.86 -4.35
C GLU A 47 -15.18 6.74 -4.54
N SER A 48 -15.66 5.72 -5.27
CA SER A 48 -17.11 5.48 -5.45
C SER A 48 -17.85 5.19 -4.15
N GLN A 49 -17.14 4.65 -3.14
CA GLN A 49 -17.70 4.30 -1.83
C GLN A 49 -17.52 5.41 -0.79
N LYS A 50 -16.81 6.49 -1.11
CA LYS A 50 -16.53 7.62 -0.22
C LYS A 50 -17.77 8.51 -0.02
N GLU A 51 -18.63 8.60 -1.03
CA GLU A 51 -19.81 9.47 -1.00
C GLU A 51 -20.79 9.03 0.10
N GLY A 52 -21.12 9.96 1.01
CA GLY A 52 -22.06 9.73 2.12
C GLY A 52 -21.45 9.19 3.41
N LEU A 53 -20.13 8.94 3.45
CA LEU A 53 -19.46 8.50 4.68
C LEU A 53 -19.12 9.67 5.62
N ALA A 54 -18.96 9.37 6.91
CA ALA A 54 -18.49 10.34 7.89
C ALA A 54 -17.10 10.92 7.51
N PRO A 55 -16.81 12.21 7.80
CA PRO A 55 -15.56 12.86 7.38
C PRO A 55 -14.29 12.13 7.82
N GLN A 56 -14.28 11.53 9.01
CA GLN A 56 -13.15 10.77 9.54
C GLN A 56 -12.90 9.49 8.72
N LEU A 57 -13.97 8.82 8.29
CA LEU A 57 -13.90 7.61 7.48
C LEU A 57 -13.48 7.93 6.04
N GLN A 58 -13.94 9.06 5.49
CA GLN A 58 -13.44 9.59 4.21
C GLN A 58 -11.93 9.85 4.25
N ALA A 59 -11.43 10.49 5.31
CA ALA A 59 -9.99 10.73 5.47
C ALA A 59 -9.19 9.42 5.61
N ALA A 60 -9.75 8.40 6.26
CA ALA A 60 -9.14 7.08 6.35
C ALA A 60 -9.07 6.37 4.98
N ILE A 61 -10.11 6.51 4.15
CA ILE A 61 -10.12 6.00 2.78
C ILE A 61 -9.06 6.72 1.93
N ASP A 62 -9.00 8.05 1.98
CA ASP A 62 -7.99 8.84 1.27
C ASP A 62 -6.56 8.44 1.67
N ALA A 63 -6.34 8.17 2.95
CA ALA A 63 -5.06 7.67 3.46
C ALA A 63 -4.67 6.30 2.88
N VAL A 64 -5.65 5.43 2.60
CA VAL A 64 -5.42 4.12 1.97
C VAL A 64 -5.14 4.27 0.48
N ILE A 65 -5.92 5.08 -0.23
CA ILE A 65 -5.71 5.35 -1.66
C ILE A 65 -4.29 5.89 -1.86
N ALA A 66 -3.90 6.91 -1.10
CA ALA A 66 -2.56 7.47 -1.16
C ALA A 66 -1.45 6.43 -0.82
N ARG A 67 -1.75 5.42 0.01
CA ARG A 67 -0.81 4.33 0.28
C ARG A 67 -0.70 3.36 -0.89
N ASP A 68 -1.82 3.00 -1.53
CA ASP A 68 -1.85 2.10 -2.69
C ASP A 68 -1.07 2.72 -3.86
N GLU A 69 -1.23 4.03 -4.10
CA GLU A 69 -0.49 4.80 -5.12
C GLU A 69 1.02 4.84 -4.89
N LEU A 70 1.47 4.75 -3.64
CA LEU A 70 2.89 4.67 -3.28
C LEU A 70 3.43 3.23 -3.23
N GLY A 71 2.57 2.23 -3.45
CA GLY A 71 2.92 0.81 -3.41
C GLY A 71 3.62 0.33 -4.69
N PRO A 72 4.10 -0.93 -4.71
CA PRO A 72 4.67 -1.52 -5.91
C PRO A 72 3.63 -1.60 -7.04
N ALA A 73 3.90 -0.96 -8.18
CA ALA A 73 3.10 -1.09 -9.37
C ALA A 73 3.45 -2.40 -10.10
N ALA A 74 2.51 -3.34 -10.15
CA ALA A 74 2.70 -4.62 -10.84
C ALA A 74 3.08 -4.41 -12.31
N GLY A 75 4.00 -5.23 -12.83
CA GLY A 75 4.51 -5.12 -14.20
C GLY A 75 5.53 -3.99 -14.43
N GLN A 76 5.57 -2.96 -13.57
CA GLN A 76 6.59 -1.92 -13.65
C GLN A 76 7.91 -2.38 -12.99
N PRO A 77 9.07 -2.04 -13.58
CA PRO A 77 10.34 -2.34 -12.95
C PRO A 77 10.49 -1.54 -11.65
N PRO A 78 10.97 -2.16 -10.55
CA PRO A 78 11.24 -1.42 -9.33
C PRO A 78 12.39 -0.42 -9.56
N PRO A 79 12.42 0.70 -8.81
CA PRO A 79 13.56 1.62 -8.80
C PRO A 79 14.85 0.87 -8.42
N ASP A 80 15.94 1.14 -9.12
CA ASP A 80 17.23 0.55 -8.79
C ASP A 80 17.79 1.17 -7.49
N PHE A 81 18.55 0.38 -6.74
CA PHE A 81 19.24 0.86 -5.55
C PHE A 81 20.67 0.30 -5.52
N ASN A 82 21.55 0.98 -4.79
CA ASN A 82 22.90 0.52 -4.52
C ASN A 82 23.15 0.67 -3.02
N LEU A 83 22.89 -0.39 -2.25
CA LEU A 83 22.91 -0.37 -0.79
C LEU A 83 24.09 -1.17 -0.25
N LYS A 84 24.65 -0.71 0.87
CA LYS A 84 25.71 -1.41 1.58
C LYS A 84 25.13 -2.63 2.32
N LEU A 85 25.85 -3.74 2.33
CA LEU A 85 25.49 -4.92 3.11
C LEU A 85 25.70 -4.67 4.60
N LEU A 86 24.82 -5.23 5.43
CA LEU A 86 24.97 -5.10 6.88
C LEU A 86 26.28 -5.75 7.33
N GLY A 87 27.14 -4.99 7.99
CA GLY A 87 28.43 -5.48 8.51
C GLY A 87 29.57 -5.57 7.50
N SER A 88 29.42 -5.04 6.27
CA SER A 88 30.47 -5.05 5.23
C SER A 88 30.46 -3.78 4.39
N GLU A 89 31.60 -3.39 3.81
CA GLU A 89 31.70 -2.33 2.78
C GLU A 89 31.15 -2.74 1.41
N GLU A 90 30.90 -4.04 1.22
CA GLU A 90 30.29 -4.55 0.01
C GLU A 90 28.93 -3.91 -0.26
N ARG A 91 28.62 -3.72 -1.54
CA ARG A 91 27.38 -3.11 -1.97
C ARG A 91 26.61 -4.04 -2.90
N VAL A 92 25.30 -4.05 -2.73
CA VAL A 92 24.36 -4.78 -3.57
C VAL A 92 23.58 -3.79 -4.43
N ARG A 93 23.53 -4.07 -5.73
CA ARG A 93 22.70 -3.34 -6.68
C ARG A 93 21.49 -4.18 -7.09
N LEU A 94 20.27 -3.63 -7.05
CA LEU A 94 19.06 -4.39 -7.37
C LEU A 94 19.09 -4.93 -8.80
N SER A 95 19.49 -4.09 -9.77
CA SER A 95 19.58 -4.48 -11.17
C SER A 95 20.54 -5.65 -11.44
N SER A 96 21.47 -5.96 -10.52
CA SER A 96 22.38 -7.11 -10.64
C SER A 96 21.66 -8.48 -10.56
N PHE A 97 20.42 -8.50 -10.05
CA PHE A 97 19.61 -9.72 -9.95
C PHE A 97 18.66 -9.93 -11.13
N ARG A 98 18.47 -8.91 -11.99
CA ARG A 98 17.49 -8.94 -13.10
C ARG A 98 17.78 -10.11 -14.06
N GLY A 99 16.74 -10.85 -14.44
CA GLY A 99 16.82 -11.92 -15.44
C GLY A 99 17.52 -13.21 -14.99
N LYS A 100 17.97 -13.30 -13.73
CA LYS A 100 18.66 -14.49 -13.21
C LYS A 100 17.71 -15.45 -12.50
N ARG A 101 16.85 -14.92 -11.63
CA ARG A 101 15.84 -15.66 -10.85
C ARG A 101 14.86 -14.68 -10.19
N PRO A 102 13.69 -15.14 -9.73
CA PRO A 102 12.80 -14.32 -8.90
C PRO A 102 13.52 -13.81 -7.64
N VAL A 103 13.18 -12.59 -7.21
CA VAL A 103 13.76 -11.93 -6.03
C VAL A 103 12.63 -11.38 -5.16
N ALA A 104 12.75 -11.59 -3.85
CA ALA A 104 11.90 -10.93 -2.87
C ALA A 104 12.64 -9.71 -2.28
N LEU A 105 11.97 -8.57 -2.20
CA LEU A 105 12.45 -7.38 -1.51
C LEU A 105 11.69 -7.25 -0.18
N ILE A 106 12.43 -7.21 0.93
CA ILE A 106 11.88 -7.17 2.28
C ILE A 106 12.37 -5.90 2.96
N PHE A 107 11.43 -5.14 3.52
CA PHE A 107 11.71 -3.97 4.36
C PHE A 107 11.44 -4.36 5.82
N GLY A 108 12.44 -4.23 6.68
CA GLY A 108 12.33 -4.57 8.08
C GLY A 108 13.32 -3.78 8.94
N SER A 109 13.09 -3.76 10.24
CA SER A 109 13.93 -3.11 11.24
C SER A 109 14.17 -4.04 12.42
N TYR A 110 15.29 -3.86 13.11
CA TYR A 110 15.53 -4.45 14.43
C TYR A 110 14.86 -3.56 15.48
N THR A 111 13.56 -3.77 15.70
CA THR A 111 12.76 -3.07 16.71
C THR A 111 11.78 -4.04 17.33
#